data_AF-A0A3E0VV63-F1
#
_entry.id   AF-A0A3E0VV63-F1
#
_cell.length_a   1.000
_cell.length_b   1.000
_cell.length_c   1.000
_cell.angle_alpha   90.00
_cell.angle_beta   90.00
_cell.angle_gamma   90.00
#
_symmetry.space_group_name_H-M   'P 1'
#
loop_
_entity.id
_entity.type
_entity.pdbx_description
1 polymer ?
#
loop_
_entity_poly.entity_id
_entity_poly.type
_entity_poly.pdbx_seq_one_letter_code
_entity_poly.pdbx_strand_id
1 'polypeptide(L)' 'MTEPVSADAIREDIRASLRRLRRLGDEGRIVMAEDSWNVDWHDSRVAIEIAAAALERADTAMLWMHTLPHPDGGYPPIPD' A
#
# COMPACT_ATOMS: atom_id res chain seq x y z
N MET A 1 -18.66 18.44 4.02
CA MET A 1 -18.75 17.11 3.37
C MET A 1 -17.39 16.83 2.77
N THR A 2 -16.65 15.87 3.33
CA THR A 2 -15.42 15.36 2.71
C THR A 2 -15.84 14.61 1.45
N GLU A 3 -15.24 14.94 0.30
CA GLU A 3 -15.50 14.19 -0.93
C GLU A 3 -15.19 12.70 -0.71
N PRO A 4 -15.98 11.78 -1.28
CA PRO A 4 -15.66 10.36 -1.23
C PRO A 4 -14.32 10.14 -1.93
N VAL A 5 -13.34 9.63 -1.19
CA VAL A 5 -12.03 9.27 -1.76
C VAL A 5 -12.25 8.18 -2.81
N SER A 6 -11.77 8.39 -4.03
CA SER A 6 -11.91 7.38 -5.08
C SER A 6 -11.06 6.15 -4.76
N ALA A 7 -11.52 4.98 -5.19
CA ALA A 7 -10.80 3.73 -4.96
C ALA A 7 -9.40 3.75 -5.64
N ASP A 8 -9.28 4.45 -6.78
CA ASP A 8 -8.01 4.71 -7.45
C ASP A 8 -7.06 5.57 -6.59
N ALA A 9 -7.56 6.63 -5.96
CA ALA A 9 -6.76 7.46 -5.07
C ALA A 9 -6.21 6.67 -3.88
N ILE A 10 -7.03 5.80 -3.28
CA ILE A 10 -6.60 4.90 -2.20
C ILE A 10 -5.47 3.98 -2.67
N ARG A 11 -5.56 3.45 -3.89
CA ARG A 11 -4.53 2.57 -4.43
C ARG A 11 -3.25 3.31 -4.79
N GLU A 12 -3.34 4.51 -5.34
CA GLU A 12 -2.18 5.37 -5.56
C GLU A 12 -1.45 5.66 -4.26
N ASP A 13 -2.18 5.92 -3.17
CA ASP A 13 -1.63 6.14 -1.83
C ASP A 13 -0.94 4.89 -1.27
N ILE A 14 -1.52 3.70 -1.45
CA ILE A 14 -0.89 2.42 -1.07
C ILE A 14 0.44 2.26 -1.82
N ARG A 15 0.44 2.49 -3.13
CA ARG A 15 1.64 2.37 -3.97
C ARG A 15 2.70 3.42 -3.61
N ALA A 16 2.29 4.64 -3.31
CA ALA A 16 3.18 5.69 -2.86
C ALA A 16 3.82 5.34 -1.52
N SER A 17 3.03 4.78 -0.59
CA SER A 17 3.51 4.31 0.71
C SER A 17 4.50 3.15 0.57
N LEU A 18 4.22 2.17 -0.29
CA LEU A 18 5.12 1.05 -0.58
C LEU A 18 6.46 1.54 -1.14
N ARG A 19 6.45 2.45 -2.12
CA ARG A 19 7.67 3.05 -2.68
C ARG A 19 8.48 3.78 -1.61
N ARG A 20 7.81 4.58 -0.78
CA ARG A 20 8.45 5.33 0.31
C ARG A 20 9.09 4.39 1.32
N LEU A 21 8.38 3.33 1.72
CA LEU A 21 8.85 2.36 2.69
C LEU A 21 10.10 1.62 2.19
N ARG A 22 10.09 1.13 0.95
CA ARG A 22 11.26 0.49 0.33
C ARG A 22 12.46 1.41 0.26
N ARG A 23 12.27 2.66 -0.20
CA ARG A 23 13.34 3.66 -0.26
C ARG A 23 13.94 3.91 1.13
N LEU A 24 13.12 4.04 2.16
CA LEU A 24 13.60 4.26 3.53
C LEU A 24 14.39 3.05 4.07
N GLY A 25 14.01 1.83 3.69
CA GLY A 25 14.77 0.61 3.96
C GLY A 25 16.12 0.58 3.25
N ASP A 26 16.14 0.89 1.95
CA ASP A 26 17.36 0.92 1.13
C ASP A 26 18.36 1.99 1.61
N GLU A 27 17.85 3.13 2.09
CA GLU A 27 18.68 4.20 2.65
C GLU A 27 19.22 3.87 4.07
N GLY A 28 18.74 2.80 4.71
CA GLY A 28 19.10 2.45 6.09
C GLY A 28 18.67 3.50 7.12
N ARG A 29 17.66 4.32 6.80
CA ARG A 29 17.27 5.50 7.62
C ARG A 29 16.14 5.22 8.60
N ILE A 30 15.68 3.98 8.68
CA ILE A 30 14.64 3.59 9.63
C ILE A 30 15.32 3.09 10.90
N VAL A 31 15.23 3.93 11.93
CA VAL A 31 15.56 3.57 13.31
C VAL A 31 14.25 3.22 14.01
N MET A 32 14.13 1.98 14.49
CA MET A 32 13.05 1.59 15.37
C MET A 32 13.36 2.11 16.79
N ALA A 33 12.43 2.83 17.38
CA ALA A 33 12.49 3.11 18.81
C ALA A 33 11.98 1.88 19.57
N GLU A 34 12.71 1.44 20.59
CA GLU A 34 12.17 0.52 21.57
C GLU A 34 11.25 1.31 22.50
N ASP A 35 9.96 1.21 22.26
CA ASP A 35 8.92 1.71 23.15
C ASP A 35 7.88 0.62 23.42
N SER A 36 6.90 0.92 24.28
CA SER A 36 5.87 -0.05 24.65
C SER A 36 4.94 -0.46 23.50
N TRP A 37 5.07 0.16 22.32
CA TRP A 37 4.25 -0.10 21.14
C TRP A 37 4.99 -0.91 20.08
N ASN A 38 6.32 -1.02 20.18
CA ASN A 38 7.17 -1.74 19.23
C ASN A 38 7.90 -2.92 19.89
N VAL A 39 7.14 -3.82 20.53
CA VAL A 39 7.67 -5.03 21.17
C VAL A 39 7.86 -6.20 20.20
N ASP A 40 7.13 -6.21 19.08
CA ASP A 40 7.15 -7.33 18.15
C ASP A 40 8.30 -7.24 17.13
N TRP A 41 8.86 -6.04 16.90
CA TRP A 41 9.80 -5.78 15.81
C TRP A 41 11.02 -4.96 16.23
N HIS A 42 11.95 -5.60 16.94
CA HIS A 42 13.24 -5.01 17.32
C HIS A 42 14.16 -4.71 16.12
N ASP A 43 14.01 -5.46 15.01
CA ASP A 43 14.73 -5.24 13.76
C ASP A 43 13.87 -4.42 12.79
N SER A 44 14.32 -3.20 12.48
CA SER A 44 13.62 -2.31 11.54
C SER A 44 13.50 -2.92 10.15
N ARG A 45 14.44 -3.76 9.73
CA ARG A 45 14.42 -4.43 8.42
C ARG A 45 13.27 -5.41 8.32
N VAL A 46 13.07 -6.23 9.36
CA VAL A 46 11.97 -7.21 9.42
C VAL A 46 10.62 -6.49 9.45
N ALA A 47 10.52 -5.39 10.22
CA ALA A 47 9.30 -4.60 10.26
C ALA A 47 8.93 -4.00 8.89
N ILE A 48 9.94 -3.48 8.18
CA ILE A 48 9.78 -2.94 6.83
C ILE A 48 9.30 -4.02 5.86
N GLU A 49 9.90 -5.22 5.90
CA GLU A 49 9.51 -6.34 5.05
C GLU A 49 8.04 -6.72 5.28
N ILE A 50 7.59 -6.77 6.54
CA ILE A 50 6.21 -7.10 6.89
C ILE A 50 5.23 -5.99 6.46
N ALA A 51 5.57 -4.73 6.71
CA ALA A 51 4.74 -3.61 6.28
C ALA A 51 4.65 -3.53 4.74
N ALA A 52 5.75 -3.80 4.03
CA ALA A 52 5.75 -3.88 2.58
C ALA A 52 4.85 -5.01 2.07
N ALA A 53 4.95 -6.21 2.65
CA ALA A 53 4.11 -7.35 2.29
C ALA A 53 2.61 -7.08 2.51
N ALA A 54 2.25 -6.36 3.59
CA ALA A 54 0.87 -5.96 3.85
C ALA A 54 0.35 -4.99 2.78
N LEU A 55 1.14 -3.99 2.39
CA LEU A 55 0.79 -3.03 1.34
C LEU A 55 0.69 -3.69 -0.05
N GLU A 56 1.57 -4.63 -0.36
CA GLU A 56 1.50 -5.42 -1.60
C GLU A 56 0.24 -6.27 -1.67
N ARG A 57 -0.14 -6.88 -0.55
CA ARG A 57 -1.40 -7.63 -0.44
C ARG A 57 -2.61 -6.73 -0.65
N ALA A 58 -2.59 -5.52 -0.11
CA ALA A 58 -3.65 -4.54 -0.32
C ALA A 58 -3.73 -4.08 -1.79
N ASP A 59 -2.61 -3.72 -2.44
CA ASP A 59 -2.59 -3.34 -3.87
C ASP A 59 -3.10 -4.48 -4.75
N THR A 60 -2.67 -5.71 -4.47
CA THR A 60 -3.13 -6.92 -5.18
C THR A 60 -4.62 -7.16 -4.98
N ALA A 61 -5.08 -7.06 -3.72
CA ALA A 61 -6.48 -7.20 -3.41
C ALA A 61 -7.32 -6.14 -4.11
N MET A 62 -6.80 -4.95 -4.41
CA MET A 62 -7.52 -3.89 -5.12
C MET A 62 -7.49 -4.03 -6.66
N LEU A 63 -6.92 -5.11 -7.22
CA LEU A 63 -6.98 -5.35 -8.67
C LEU A 63 -8.41 -5.49 -9.20
N TRP A 64 -9.39 -5.88 -8.38
CA TRP A 64 -10.80 -5.91 -8.80
C TRP A 64 -11.33 -4.54 -9.27
N MET A 65 -10.71 -3.43 -8.87
CA MET A 65 -11.13 -2.10 -9.32
C MET A 65 -10.95 -1.92 -10.83
N HIS A 66 -9.96 -2.59 -11.42
CA HIS A 66 -9.77 -2.63 -12.87
C HIS A 66 -10.83 -3.48 -13.60
N THR A 67 -11.68 -4.18 -12.85
CA THR A 67 -12.76 -5.01 -13.39
C THR A 67 -14.14 -4.46 -13.04
N LEU A 68 -14.20 -3.33 -12.33
CA LEU A 68 -15.47 -2.67 -12.05
C LEU A 68 -16.01 -2.02 -13.34
N PRO A 69 -17.32 -2.11 -13.58
CA PRO A 69 -17.94 -1.32 -14.62
C PRO A 69 -17.75 0.17 -14.29
N HIS A 70 -17.40 0.94 -15.32
CA HIS A 70 -17.43 2.39 -15.27
C HIS A 70 -18.82 2.89 -14.86
N PRO A 71 -18.91 4.12 -14.33
CA PRO A 71 -20.19 4.73 -13.94
C PRO A 71 -21.22 4.82 -15.09
N ASP A 72 -20.77 4.74 -16.34
CA ASP A 72 -21.58 4.71 -17.56
C ASP A 72 -22.06 3.29 -17.96
N GLY A 73 -21.73 2.27 -17.16
CA GLY A 73 -22.10 0.87 -17.37
C GLY A 73 -21.16 0.10 -18.32
N GLY A 74 -20.10 0.72 -18.84
CA GLY A 74 -19.09 0.04 -19.64
C GLY A 74 -18.11 -0.75 -18.77
N TYR A 75 -17.65 -1.93 -19.20
CA TYR A 75 -16.51 -2.59 -18.56
C TYR A 75 -15.20 -2.09 -19.17
N PRO A 76 -14.11 -1.98 -18.38
CA PRO A 76 -12.78 -1.78 -18.93
C PRO A 76 -12.48 -2.88 -19.96
N PRO A 77 -11.87 -2.55 -21.11
CA PRO A 77 -11.49 -3.57 -22.08
C PRO A 77 -10.55 -4.58 -21.41
N ILE A 78 -10.85 -5.87 -21.54
CA ILE A 78 -9.95 -6.94 -21.08
C ILE A 78 -8.73 -6.88 -22.01
N PRO A 79 -7.52 -6.56 -21.52
CA PRO A 79 -6.34 -6.61 -22.36
C PRO A 79 -6.04 -8.07 -22.72
N ASP A 80 -5.72 -8.31 -23.99
CA ASP A 80 -5.30 -9.62 -24.53
C ASP A 80 -4.04 -10.18 -23.83
#